data_AF-A0A4Q6CG03-F1
#
_entry.id   AF-A0A4Q6CG03-F1
#
_cell.length_a   1.000
_cell.length_b   1.000
_cell.length_c   1.000
_cell.angle_alpha   90.00
_cell.angle_beta   90.00
_cell.angle_gamma   90.00
#
_symmetry.space_group_name_H-M   'P 1'
#
loop_
_entity.id
_entity.type
_entity.pdbx_description
1 polymer ?
#
loop_
_entity_poly.entity_id
_entity_poly.type
_entity_poly.pdbx_seq_one_letter_code
_entity_poly.pdbx_strand_id
1 'polypeptide(L)'
;MSKSVLLTLVLLFALTACGPNGGFTVSNNSKHGVINSPSDDGTPEFPDVPGNGQPGDLGICSALSLQGVTWPTKLAVPERRALALGLNISGSFEGRSGWSNLTNNFDDQGFSFGLLNQNLGQGSLQPLFIKMRDRNGATFKSLFSKSHYSSLLGMLSDYESASLNLRSLATIGGPTDMSFAPRADGRLSELDEPVSAIVALAEDHDTVRAYSAISDSVDWAVDTLYTDNGKTFQSVWKAELLKLGSHPDYVSLQIEAAQKIHLKALDYMSDLK
;
A
#
# COMPACT_ATOMS: atom_id res chain seq x y z
N MET A 1 27.27 4.48 -28.83
CA MET A 1 26.06 3.70 -29.20
C MET A 1 25.13 4.60 -30.01
N SER A 2 24.66 4.15 -31.17
CA SER A 2 23.67 4.88 -31.97
C SER A 2 22.35 4.97 -31.22
N LYS A 3 21.68 6.13 -31.28
CA LYS A 3 20.35 6.35 -30.66
C LYS A 3 19.32 5.30 -31.12
N SER A 4 19.50 4.74 -32.32
CA SER A 4 18.66 3.66 -32.84
C SER A 4 18.84 2.35 -32.07
N VAL A 5 20.04 2.02 -31.59
CA VAL A 5 20.31 0.78 -30.83
C VAL A 5 19.73 0.86 -29.42
N LEU A 6 19.73 2.05 -28.81
CA LEU A 6 19.14 2.26 -27.49
C LEU A 6 17.60 2.18 -27.54
N LEU A 7 16.97 2.70 -28.60
CA LEU A 7 15.52 2.65 -28.77
C LEU A 7 15.01 1.21 -29.05
N THR A 8 15.76 0.41 -29.80
CA THR A 8 15.42 -1.00 -30.05
C THR A 8 15.54 -1.87 -28.79
N LEU A 9 16.52 -1.59 -27.92
CA LEU A 9 16.69 -2.31 -26.65
C LEU A 9 15.57 -1.98 -25.64
N VAL A 10 15.10 -0.72 -25.59
CA VAL A 10 13.97 -0.33 -24.73
C VAL A 10 12.65 -0.95 -25.19
N LEU A 11 12.43 -1.08 -26.51
CA LEU A 11 11.25 -1.81 -27.04
C LEU A 11 11.32 -3.33 -26.79
N LEU A 12 12.51 -3.93 -26.79
CA LEU A 12 12.67 -5.38 -26.56
C LEU A 12 12.37 -5.78 -25.09
N PHE A 13 12.65 -4.89 -24.14
CA PHE A 13 12.28 -5.10 -22.73
C PHE A 13 10.78 -4.91 -22.47
N ALA A 14 10.11 -4.03 -23.23
CA ALA A 14 8.65 -3.87 -23.14
C ALA A 14 7.86 -5.07 -23.71
N LEU A 15 8.43 -5.79 -24.70
CA LEU A 15 7.78 -6.94 -25.35
C LEU A 15 8.03 -8.30 -24.66
N THR A 16 8.87 -8.36 -23.63
CA THR A 16 9.20 -9.60 -22.90
C THR A 16 8.54 -9.71 -21.52
N ALA A 17 7.77 -8.70 -21.10
CA ALA A 17 7.06 -8.69 -19.82
C ALA A 17 5.84 -9.64 -19.76
N CYS A 18 5.40 -10.19 -20.90
CA CYS A 18 4.37 -11.23 -20.98
C CYS A 18 4.93 -12.49 -21.64
N GLY A 19 5.89 -13.13 -20.97
CA GLY A 19 6.46 -14.42 -21.38
C GLY A 19 5.52 -15.62 -21.10
N PRO A 20 5.68 -16.73 -21.84
CA PRO A 20 4.64 -17.71 -22.09
C PRO A 20 4.61 -18.79 -21.01
N ASN A 21 3.91 -18.56 -19.90
CA ASN A 21 3.50 -19.64 -18.98
C ASN A 21 2.10 -19.43 -18.36
N GLY A 22 1.34 -18.42 -18.80
CA GLY A 22 -0.09 -18.35 -18.55
C GLY A 22 -0.83 -19.11 -19.65
N GLY A 23 -1.19 -20.36 -19.42
CA GLY A 23 -1.94 -21.17 -20.39
C GLY A 23 -3.27 -20.50 -20.76
N PHE A 24 -3.35 -19.98 -21.98
CA PHE A 24 -4.57 -19.54 -22.63
C PHE A 24 -4.89 -20.51 -23.77
N THR A 25 -5.91 -21.34 -23.60
CA THR A 25 -6.50 -22.12 -24.69
C THR A 25 -7.33 -21.18 -25.57
N VAL A 26 -6.80 -20.81 -26.73
CA VAL A 26 -7.57 -20.11 -27.77
C VAL A 26 -8.55 -21.10 -28.39
N SER A 27 -9.85 -20.90 -28.14
CA SER A 27 -10.89 -21.47 -28.99
C SER A 27 -10.92 -20.67 -30.29
N ASN A 28 -10.54 -21.33 -31.38
CA ASN A 28 -10.64 -20.79 -32.74
C ASN A 28 -12.11 -20.63 -33.12
N ASN A 29 -12.59 -19.38 -33.22
CA ASN A 29 -13.63 -19.06 -34.18
C ASN A 29 -13.30 -17.73 -34.88
N SER A 30 -12.84 -17.90 -36.12
CA SER A 30 -12.64 -16.86 -37.12
C SER A 30 -13.92 -16.06 -37.37
N LYS A 31 -13.79 -14.73 -37.39
CA LYS A 31 -14.29 -13.90 -38.50
C LYS A 31 -13.55 -12.55 -38.54
N HIS A 32 -13.10 -12.22 -39.74
CA HIS A 32 -12.28 -11.08 -40.15
C HIS A 32 -12.66 -9.72 -39.55
N GLY A 33 -11.64 -8.97 -39.13
CA GLY A 33 -11.65 -7.52 -38.97
C GLY A 33 -10.41 -6.92 -39.62
N VAL A 34 -10.63 -6.00 -40.57
CA VAL A 34 -9.63 -5.30 -41.39
C VAL A 34 -8.85 -4.29 -40.53
N ILE A 35 -7.53 -4.25 -40.66
CA ILE A 35 -6.67 -3.22 -40.05
C ILE A 35 -6.69 -1.99 -40.97
N ASN A 36 -7.26 -0.88 -40.53
CA ASN A 36 -7.11 0.43 -41.18
C ASN A 36 -5.87 1.14 -40.61
N SER A 37 -5.20 1.91 -41.47
CA SER A 37 -4.04 2.75 -41.11
C SER A 37 -4.46 3.96 -40.26
N PRO A 38 -3.53 4.56 -39.46
CA PRO A 38 -3.88 5.62 -38.51
C PRO A 38 -4.15 6.96 -39.22
N SER A 39 -5.13 7.70 -38.71
CA SER A 39 -5.35 9.13 -38.98
C SER A 39 -4.38 9.99 -38.17
N ASP A 40 -3.96 11.11 -38.79
CA ASP A 40 -2.92 12.04 -38.33
C ASP A 40 -3.53 13.23 -37.56
N ASP A 41 -4.37 12.95 -36.57
CA ASP A 41 -4.86 13.96 -35.63
C ASP A 41 -4.32 13.65 -34.23
N GLY A 42 -3.47 14.52 -33.69
CA GLY A 42 -2.69 14.31 -32.47
C GLY A 42 -3.47 14.19 -31.16
N THR A 43 -4.60 13.50 -31.14
CA THR A 43 -5.26 13.02 -29.93
C THR A 43 -4.69 11.64 -29.55
N PRO A 44 -4.33 11.40 -28.28
CA PRO A 44 -3.97 10.05 -27.86
C PRO A 44 -5.25 9.19 -27.87
N GLU A 45 -5.50 8.49 -28.97
CA GLU A 45 -6.47 7.40 -28.98
C GLU A 45 -5.92 6.28 -28.09
N PHE A 46 -6.50 6.16 -26.89
CA PHE A 46 -6.39 4.92 -26.13
C PHE A 46 -7.15 3.86 -26.92
N PRO A 47 -6.53 2.70 -27.23
CA PRO A 47 -7.21 1.66 -27.99
C PRO A 47 -8.48 1.24 -27.24
N ASP A 48 -9.61 1.30 -27.94
CA ASP A 48 -10.89 0.79 -27.46
C ASP A 48 -10.73 -0.70 -27.13
N VAL A 49 -10.76 -1.04 -25.84
CA VAL A 49 -10.76 -2.42 -25.39
C VAL A 49 -12.20 -2.95 -25.49
N PRO A 50 -12.46 -3.99 -26.31
CA PRO A 50 -13.77 -4.58 -26.40
C PRO A 50 -14.03 -5.46 -25.17
N GLY A 51 -15.15 -5.20 -24.48
CA GLY A 51 -15.85 -6.24 -23.75
C GLY A 51 -16.27 -5.88 -22.33
N ASN A 52 -17.48 -6.31 -22.00
CA ASN A 52 -18.14 -6.31 -20.69
C ASN A 52 -17.37 -7.14 -19.64
N GLY A 53 -16.13 -6.74 -19.31
CA GLY A 53 -15.35 -7.35 -18.25
C GLY A 53 -16.05 -7.16 -16.91
N GLN A 54 -16.17 -8.25 -16.14
CA GLN A 54 -16.55 -8.20 -14.73
C GLN A 54 -15.66 -7.16 -13.99
N PRO A 55 -16.11 -6.60 -12.85
CA PRO A 55 -15.38 -5.57 -12.09
C PRO A 55 -13.91 -5.87 -11.68
N GLY A 56 -13.36 -7.03 -12.05
CA GLY A 56 -11.97 -7.44 -11.82
C GLY A 56 -11.07 -7.44 -13.06
N ASP A 57 -11.58 -7.24 -14.28
CA ASP A 57 -10.74 -7.20 -15.49
C ASP A 57 -10.42 -5.75 -15.88
N LEU A 58 -9.38 -5.21 -15.26
CA LEU A 58 -8.91 -3.85 -15.55
C LEU A 58 -8.13 -3.78 -16.87
N GLY A 59 -7.88 -4.90 -17.56
CA GLY A 59 -7.13 -4.95 -18.81
C GLY A 59 -5.64 -4.59 -18.66
N ILE A 60 -5.07 -4.79 -17.47
CA ILE A 60 -3.68 -4.46 -17.16
C ILE A 60 -2.89 -5.75 -16.95
N CYS A 61 -1.79 -5.91 -17.66
CA CYS A 61 -0.83 -6.98 -17.39
C CYS A 61 -0.11 -6.70 -16.06
N SER A 62 -0.60 -7.33 -15.00
CA SER A 62 -0.13 -7.11 -13.64
C SER A 62 0.24 -8.43 -12.96
N ALA A 63 1.40 -8.48 -12.30
CA ALA A 63 1.77 -9.59 -11.43
C ALA A 63 1.05 -9.52 -10.07
N LEU A 64 0.47 -8.35 -9.74
CA LEU A 64 -0.37 -8.18 -8.56
C LEU A 64 -1.76 -8.76 -8.84
N SER A 65 -2.19 -9.69 -7.99
CA SER A 65 -3.58 -10.15 -7.99
C SER A 65 -4.48 -9.05 -7.47
N LEU A 66 -5.51 -8.70 -8.25
CA LEU A 66 -6.58 -7.77 -7.88
C LEU A 66 -7.92 -8.49 -7.72
N GLN A 67 -7.89 -9.82 -7.62
CA GLN A 67 -9.09 -10.62 -7.51
C GLN A 67 -9.74 -10.45 -6.12
N GLY A 68 -11.04 -10.20 -6.11
CA GLY A 68 -11.83 -10.09 -4.87
C GLY A 68 -11.58 -8.81 -4.07
N VAL A 69 -10.77 -7.87 -4.57
CA VAL A 69 -10.52 -6.60 -3.88
C VAL A 69 -11.73 -5.67 -4.01
N THR A 70 -11.96 -4.88 -2.98
CA THR A 70 -12.92 -3.78 -2.98
C THR A 70 -12.19 -2.48 -3.33
N TRP A 71 -12.59 -1.87 -4.43
CA TRP A 71 -12.07 -0.56 -4.85
C TRP A 71 -12.73 0.58 -4.08
N PRO A 72 -12.02 1.69 -3.84
CA PRO A 72 -12.64 2.90 -3.32
C PRO A 72 -13.82 3.34 -4.19
N THR A 73 -14.99 3.53 -3.56
CA THR A 73 -16.27 3.74 -4.25
C THR A 73 -16.32 5.03 -5.05
N LYS A 74 -15.52 6.03 -4.67
CA LYS A 74 -15.41 7.33 -5.36
C LYS A 74 -14.64 7.26 -6.68
N LEU A 75 -13.92 6.17 -6.96
CA LEU A 75 -13.16 6.03 -8.20
C LEU A 75 -14.04 5.51 -9.33
N ALA A 76 -14.08 6.25 -10.44
CA ALA A 76 -14.58 5.79 -11.72
C ALA A 76 -13.66 4.71 -12.32
N VAL A 77 -14.15 3.96 -13.30
CA VAL A 77 -13.40 2.86 -13.94
C VAL A 77 -12.04 3.31 -14.50
N PRO A 78 -11.92 4.44 -15.23
CA PRO A 78 -10.61 4.90 -15.71
C PRO A 78 -9.63 5.19 -14.58
N GLU A 79 -10.09 5.75 -13.47
CA GLU A 79 -9.25 6.07 -12.32
C GLU A 79 -8.80 4.81 -11.58
N ARG A 80 -9.66 3.78 -11.49
CA ARG A 80 -9.26 2.46 -10.96
C ARG A 80 -8.19 1.82 -11.82
N ARG A 81 -8.30 1.91 -13.15
CA ARG A 81 -7.27 1.41 -14.09
C ARG A 81 -5.95 2.16 -13.89
N ALA A 82 -5.99 3.48 -13.81
CA ALA A 82 -4.79 4.29 -13.57
C ALA A 82 -4.13 3.94 -12.23
N LEU A 83 -4.91 3.82 -11.15
CA LEU A 83 -4.40 3.43 -9.84
C LEU A 83 -3.81 2.01 -9.86
N ALA A 84 -4.51 1.05 -10.47
CA ALA A 84 -4.01 -0.32 -10.62
C ALA A 84 -2.69 -0.39 -11.41
N LEU A 85 -2.56 0.42 -12.47
CA LEU A 85 -1.32 0.53 -13.23
C LEU A 85 -0.20 1.12 -12.36
N GLY A 86 -0.47 2.19 -11.63
CA GLY A 86 0.49 2.80 -10.69
C GLY A 86 0.94 1.82 -9.60
N LEU A 87 0.02 1.04 -9.04
CA LEU A 87 0.31 -0.02 -8.07
C LEU A 87 1.18 -1.12 -8.68
N ASN A 88 0.87 -1.57 -9.89
CA ASN A 88 1.66 -2.61 -10.57
C ASN A 88 3.09 -2.13 -10.89
N ILE A 89 3.24 -0.88 -11.33
CA ILE A 89 4.55 -0.27 -11.54
C ILE A 89 5.30 -0.20 -10.21
N SER A 90 4.69 0.34 -9.15
CA SER A 90 5.31 0.45 -7.82
C SER A 90 5.73 -0.91 -7.28
N GLY A 91 4.84 -1.90 -7.37
CA GLY A 91 5.10 -3.28 -6.96
C GLY A 91 6.28 -3.93 -7.68
N SER A 92 6.59 -3.52 -8.91
CA SER A 92 7.75 -4.04 -9.63
C SER A 92 9.10 -3.62 -9.04
N PHE A 93 9.12 -2.55 -8.23
CA PHE A 93 10.32 -2.04 -7.54
C PHE A 93 10.40 -2.44 -6.07
N GLU A 94 9.26 -2.53 -5.36
CA GLU A 94 9.23 -2.67 -3.89
C GLU A 94 9.48 -4.09 -3.37
N GLY A 95 9.36 -5.12 -4.22
CA GLY A 95 9.66 -6.50 -3.83
C GLY A 95 9.01 -7.57 -4.71
N ARG A 96 9.41 -8.83 -4.52
CA ARG A 96 8.92 -9.96 -5.34
C ARG A 96 7.61 -10.57 -4.85
N SER A 97 7.17 -10.21 -3.64
CA SER A 97 5.99 -10.80 -2.99
C SER A 97 4.72 -9.96 -3.12
N GLY A 98 4.77 -8.82 -3.84
CA GLY A 98 3.61 -7.97 -4.09
C GLY A 98 2.91 -7.54 -2.80
N TRP A 99 1.62 -7.84 -2.68
CA TRP A 99 0.79 -7.47 -1.52
C TRP A 99 1.21 -8.06 -0.18
N SER A 100 2.00 -9.14 -0.19
CA SER A 100 2.50 -9.81 1.01
C SER A 100 3.99 -9.60 1.22
N ASN A 101 4.58 -8.56 0.62
CA ASN A 101 5.96 -8.18 0.92
C ASN A 101 6.12 -7.96 2.42
N LEU A 102 7.18 -8.56 2.98
CA LEU A 102 7.45 -8.55 4.41
C LEU A 102 8.94 -8.37 4.62
N THR A 103 9.32 -7.24 5.20
CA THR A 103 10.70 -6.86 5.48
C THR A 103 10.91 -6.81 6.99
N ASN A 104 12.09 -7.23 7.44
CA ASN A 104 12.45 -7.32 8.85
C ASN A 104 12.84 -5.95 9.46
N ASN A 105 13.33 -5.94 10.70
CA ASN A 105 13.70 -4.74 11.45
C ASN A 105 15.10 -4.21 11.07
N PHE A 106 15.43 -4.11 9.79
CA PHE A 106 16.81 -3.76 9.38
C PHE A 106 17.18 -2.31 9.72
N ASP A 107 16.20 -1.41 9.73
CA ASP A 107 16.31 0.03 9.93
C ASP A 107 15.60 0.51 11.21
N ASP A 108 15.44 -0.39 12.18
CA ASP A 108 14.80 -0.13 13.48
C ASP A 108 13.34 0.38 13.38
N GLN A 109 12.63 0.04 12.31
CA GLN A 109 11.21 0.40 12.09
C GLN A 109 10.20 -0.68 12.52
N GLY A 110 10.65 -1.66 13.29
CA GLY A 110 9.90 -2.87 13.64
C GLY A 110 9.82 -3.81 12.44
N PHE A 111 8.80 -3.66 11.61
CA PHE A 111 8.72 -4.37 10.34
C PHE A 111 7.98 -3.55 9.30
N SER A 112 8.32 -3.77 8.03
CA SER A 112 7.59 -3.21 6.90
C SER A 112 6.74 -4.27 6.22
N PHE A 113 5.56 -3.90 5.78
CA PHE A 113 4.57 -4.82 5.26
C PHE A 113 3.76 -4.26 4.10
N GLY A 114 3.42 -5.15 3.18
CA GLY A 114 2.57 -4.84 2.04
C GLY A 114 3.32 -4.19 0.88
N LEU A 115 2.56 -3.83 -0.15
CA LEU A 115 3.10 -3.33 -1.42
C LEU A 115 3.90 -2.04 -1.27
N LEU A 116 3.49 -1.17 -0.34
CA LEU A 116 4.08 0.14 -0.12
C LEU A 116 5.02 0.17 1.10
N ASN A 117 5.41 -1.00 1.63
CA ASN A 117 6.33 -1.12 2.77
C ASN A 117 5.93 -0.24 3.98
N GLN A 118 4.63 -0.18 4.29
CA GLN A 118 4.15 0.50 5.49
C GLN A 118 4.71 -0.20 6.73
N ASN A 119 5.13 0.55 7.73
CA ASN A 119 5.88 0.03 8.86
C ASN A 119 5.38 0.58 10.19
N LEU A 120 5.82 -0.08 11.27
CA LEU A 120 5.43 0.31 12.63
C LEU A 120 6.14 1.58 13.08
N GLY A 121 7.44 1.72 12.79
CA GLY A 121 8.26 2.85 13.24
C GLY A 121 7.86 4.21 12.66
N GLN A 122 7.12 4.22 11.55
CA GLN A 122 6.49 5.41 10.96
C GLN A 122 4.99 5.50 11.25
N GLY A 123 4.44 4.65 12.12
CA GLY A 123 3.02 4.68 12.49
C GLY A 123 2.05 4.42 11.33
N SER A 124 2.54 3.96 10.17
CA SER A 124 1.75 3.86 8.94
C SER A 124 1.05 2.50 8.79
N LEU A 125 1.53 1.48 9.51
CA LEU A 125 1.01 0.12 9.46
C LEU A 125 -0.11 -0.15 10.49
N GLN A 126 0.00 0.40 11.70
CA GLN A 126 -0.98 0.23 12.78
C GLN A 126 -2.40 0.65 12.32
N PRO A 127 -2.60 1.80 11.65
CA PRO A 127 -3.92 2.19 11.14
C PRO A 127 -4.53 1.19 10.15
N LEU A 128 -3.71 0.46 9.38
CA LEU A 128 -4.23 -0.58 8.49
C LEU A 128 -4.74 -1.79 9.26
N PHE A 129 -4.01 -2.24 10.28
CA PHE A 129 -4.46 -3.35 11.12
C PHE A 129 -5.71 -2.98 11.92
N ILE A 130 -5.79 -1.74 12.42
CA ILE A 130 -7.00 -1.21 13.07
C ILE A 130 -8.19 -1.24 12.10
N LYS A 131 -8.02 -0.75 10.86
CA LYS A 131 -9.10 -0.83 9.86
C LYS A 131 -9.50 -2.27 9.55
N MET A 132 -8.55 -3.20 9.46
CA MET A 132 -8.82 -4.61 9.22
C MET A 132 -9.62 -5.23 10.38
N ARG A 133 -9.26 -4.89 11.63
CA ARG A 133 -10.03 -5.26 12.83
C ARG A 133 -11.44 -4.72 12.79
N ASP A 134 -11.60 -3.44 12.50
CA ASP A 134 -12.88 -2.75 12.64
C ASP A 134 -13.87 -3.12 11.53
N ARG A 135 -13.37 -3.28 10.29
CA ARG A 135 -14.22 -3.58 9.12
C ARG A 135 -14.38 -5.07 8.84
N ASN A 136 -13.37 -5.87 9.19
CA ASN A 136 -13.28 -7.28 8.83
C ASN A 136 -12.85 -8.14 10.03
N GLY A 137 -13.27 -7.80 11.25
CA GLY A 137 -12.75 -8.38 12.49
C GLY A 137 -12.85 -9.91 12.61
N ALA A 138 -13.91 -10.52 12.07
CA ALA A 138 -14.02 -11.99 12.05
C ALA A 138 -12.94 -12.63 11.15
N THR A 139 -12.72 -12.06 9.96
CA THR A 139 -11.64 -12.46 9.05
C THR A 139 -10.28 -12.18 9.68
N PHE A 140 -10.08 -11.00 10.28
CA PHE A 140 -8.82 -10.64 10.89
C PHE A 140 -8.44 -11.62 12.00
N LYS A 141 -9.39 -11.94 12.87
CA LYS A 141 -9.22 -12.94 13.93
C LYS A 141 -8.91 -14.34 13.40
N SER A 142 -9.50 -14.75 12.28
CA SER A 142 -9.31 -16.11 11.75
C SER A 142 -7.94 -16.31 11.09
N LEU A 143 -7.26 -15.23 10.71
CA LEU A 143 -5.94 -15.26 10.07
C LEU A 143 -4.80 -15.55 11.06
N PHE A 144 -5.03 -15.39 12.37
CA PHE A 144 -4.02 -15.54 13.41
C PHE A 144 -4.44 -16.59 14.44
N SER A 145 -3.45 -17.24 15.07
CA SER A 145 -3.68 -18.02 16.27
C SER A 145 -4.26 -17.15 17.39
N LYS A 146 -4.98 -17.77 18.35
CA LYS A 146 -5.64 -17.03 19.43
C LYS A 146 -4.67 -16.16 20.23
N SER A 147 -3.46 -16.66 20.53
CA SER A 147 -2.44 -15.93 21.27
C SER A 147 -1.84 -14.80 20.44
N HIS A 148 -1.54 -15.04 19.16
CA HIS A 148 -0.98 -14.02 18.26
C HIS A 148 -1.98 -12.89 18.01
N TYR A 149 -3.24 -13.23 17.74
CA TYR A 149 -4.30 -12.23 17.60
C TYR A 149 -4.42 -11.37 18.86
N SER A 150 -4.40 -11.99 20.05
CA SER A 150 -4.46 -11.25 21.32
C SER A 150 -3.25 -10.34 21.53
N SER A 151 -2.04 -10.80 21.19
CA SER A 151 -0.82 -10.01 21.30
C SER A 151 -0.86 -8.80 20.36
N LEU A 152 -1.26 -9.02 19.11
CA LEU A 152 -1.43 -7.95 18.11
C LEU A 152 -2.48 -6.92 18.56
N LEU A 153 -3.62 -7.36 19.09
CA LEU A 153 -4.63 -6.44 19.62
C LEU A 153 -4.14 -5.64 20.83
N GLY A 154 -3.27 -6.19 21.66
CA GLY A 154 -2.61 -5.47 22.75
C GLY A 154 -1.82 -4.28 22.23
N MET A 155 -0.90 -4.53 21.30
CA MET A 155 -0.10 -3.47 20.66
C MET A 155 -0.96 -2.40 19.99
N LEU A 156 -2.01 -2.80 19.26
CA LEU A 156 -2.91 -1.83 18.62
C LEU A 156 -3.70 -1.00 19.64
N SER A 157 -4.09 -1.58 20.77
CA SER A 157 -4.80 -0.86 21.84
C SER A 157 -3.91 0.20 22.47
N ASP A 158 -2.63 -0.11 22.68
CA ASP A 158 -1.65 0.83 23.24
C ASP A 158 -1.39 1.99 22.26
N TYR A 159 -1.21 1.67 20.97
CA TYR A 159 -1.13 2.67 19.89
C TYR A 159 -2.37 3.58 19.81
N GLU A 160 -3.57 3.01 19.82
CA GLU A 160 -4.81 3.79 19.76
C GLU A 160 -4.99 4.70 20.95
N SER A 161 -4.69 4.21 22.15
CA SER A 161 -4.79 4.98 23.40
C SER A 161 -3.89 6.22 23.37
N ALA A 162 -2.67 6.10 22.84
CA ALA A 162 -1.79 7.24 22.63
C ALA A 162 -2.33 8.20 21.54
N SER A 163 -2.84 7.66 20.43
CA SER A 163 -3.35 8.45 19.30
C SER A 163 -4.62 9.26 19.61
N LEU A 164 -5.47 8.77 20.51
CA LEU A 164 -6.70 9.45 20.93
C LEU A 164 -6.41 10.66 21.82
N ASN A 165 -5.35 10.62 22.63
CA ASN A 165 -4.94 11.75 23.46
C ASN A 165 -4.52 12.95 22.59
N LEU A 166 -3.81 12.72 21.47
CA LEU A 166 -3.50 13.74 20.47
C LEU A 166 -4.77 14.37 19.86
N ARG A 167 -5.80 13.57 19.55
CA ARG A 167 -7.07 14.06 19.00
C ARG A 167 -7.80 14.99 19.96
N SER A 168 -7.76 14.70 21.26
CA SER A 168 -8.36 15.53 22.30
C SER A 168 -7.78 16.95 22.31
N LEU A 169 -6.47 17.11 22.07
CA LEU A 169 -5.82 18.42 21.95
C LEU A 169 -6.10 19.13 20.62
N ALA A 170 -6.10 18.41 19.50
CA ALA A 170 -6.36 19.00 18.18
C ALA A 170 -7.80 19.56 18.04
N THR A 171 -8.73 19.09 18.88
CA THR A 171 -10.14 19.52 18.87
C THR A 171 -10.36 20.96 19.37
N ILE A 172 -9.32 21.63 19.88
CA ILE A 172 -9.37 23.07 20.22
C ILE A 172 -9.12 23.97 18.98
N GLY A 173 -8.71 23.41 17.82
CA GLY A 173 -8.24 24.20 16.67
C GLY A 173 -8.89 23.99 15.30
N GLY A 174 -9.74 22.98 15.06
CA GLY A 174 -10.34 22.76 13.72
C GLY A 174 -10.48 21.28 13.34
N PRO A 175 -11.03 20.96 12.16
CA PRO A 175 -11.75 19.71 11.90
C PRO A 175 -10.88 18.46 12.06
N THR A 176 -11.44 17.53 12.82
CA THR A 176 -10.90 16.23 13.22
C THR A 176 -10.94 15.21 12.06
N ASP A 177 -9.99 15.30 11.14
CA ASP A 177 -9.64 14.18 10.28
C ASP A 177 -8.17 13.85 10.49
N MET A 178 -7.86 12.91 11.39
CA MET A 178 -6.54 12.27 11.42
C MET A 178 -6.42 11.23 10.29
N SER A 179 -6.91 11.53 9.10
CA SER A 179 -6.12 11.24 7.93
C SER A 179 -5.06 12.35 7.86
N PHE A 180 -3.90 12.08 8.46
CA PHE A 180 -2.69 12.90 8.30
C PHE A 180 -2.80 14.32 8.91
N ALA A 181 -2.58 14.44 10.22
CA ALA A 181 -2.57 15.75 10.90
C ALA A 181 -1.55 16.75 10.29
N PRO A 182 -1.83 18.07 10.27
CA PRO A 182 -0.90 19.10 9.80
C PRO A 182 0.25 19.37 10.79
N ARG A 183 1.41 19.75 10.23
CA ARG A 183 2.76 19.86 10.84
C ARG A 183 2.92 20.97 11.89
N ALA A 184 3.97 20.81 12.70
CA ALA A 184 4.73 21.93 13.29
C ALA A 184 6.27 21.80 13.16
N ASP A 185 6.81 20.78 12.48
CA ASP A 185 7.79 19.99 13.22
C ASP A 185 9.10 19.62 12.44
N GLY A 186 9.27 19.90 11.15
CA GLY A 186 10.56 19.68 10.44
C GLY A 186 10.78 18.33 9.70
N ARG A 187 9.81 17.90 8.88
CA ARG A 187 10.01 16.78 7.91
C ARG A 187 11.08 17.10 6.85
N LEU A 188 11.74 16.06 6.32
CA LEU A 188 12.57 16.12 5.10
C LEU A 188 11.74 16.08 3.80
N SER A 189 10.50 15.56 3.83
CA SER A 189 9.53 15.56 2.72
C SER A 189 8.07 15.64 3.22
N GLU A 190 7.18 16.25 2.43
CA GLU A 190 5.74 16.42 2.74
C GLU A 190 4.87 15.20 2.50
N LEU A 191 5.43 14.19 1.83
CA LEU A 191 4.79 12.89 1.60
C LEU A 191 4.99 11.91 2.76
N ASP A 192 5.91 12.20 3.69
CA ASP A 192 6.18 11.37 4.86
C ASP A 192 5.03 11.52 5.87
N GLU A 193 4.51 10.43 6.42
CA GLU A 193 3.64 10.50 7.61
C GLU A 193 4.35 11.28 8.72
N PRO A 194 3.66 12.19 9.45
CA PRO A 194 4.33 13.00 10.46
C PRO A 194 4.71 12.11 11.65
N VAL A 195 5.97 11.64 11.68
CA VAL A 195 6.48 10.87 12.83
C VAL A 195 7.75 11.43 13.45
N SER A 196 8.57 12.17 12.72
CA SER A 196 9.94 12.49 13.21
C SER A 196 10.15 13.95 13.61
N ALA A 197 9.19 14.79 13.32
CA ALA A 197 9.39 16.21 13.27
C ALA A 197 8.93 16.81 14.63
N ILE A 198 7.98 16.17 15.33
CA ILE A 198 7.55 16.49 16.70
C ILE A 198 8.72 16.59 17.69
N VAL A 199 9.79 15.84 17.43
CA VAL A 199 10.99 15.73 18.28
C VAL A 199 11.74 17.06 18.40
N ALA A 200 11.63 17.99 17.44
CA ALA A 200 12.38 19.25 17.50
C ALA A 200 11.72 20.32 18.39
N LEU A 201 10.46 20.14 18.82
CA LEU A 201 9.68 21.17 19.52
C LEU A 201 8.83 20.67 20.71
N ALA A 202 8.89 19.38 21.06
CA ALA A 202 8.01 18.80 22.07
C ALA A 202 8.42 19.14 23.52
N GLU A 203 7.98 20.29 24.02
CA GLU A 203 7.76 20.51 25.46
C GLU A 203 6.41 19.91 25.94
N ASP A 204 5.62 19.34 25.02
CA ASP A 204 4.25 18.87 25.25
C ASP A 204 4.17 17.35 25.53
N HIS A 205 3.57 16.99 26.67
CA HIS A 205 3.53 15.64 27.23
C HIS A 205 2.79 14.62 26.35
N ASP A 206 1.86 15.06 25.51
CA ASP A 206 1.05 14.16 24.67
C ASP A 206 1.73 13.79 23.36
N THR A 207 2.60 14.66 22.85
CA THR A 207 3.45 14.35 21.70
C THR A 207 4.51 13.30 22.02
N VAL A 208 5.06 13.32 23.25
CA VAL A 208 5.97 12.29 23.77
C VAL A 208 5.29 10.93 23.88
N ARG A 209 4.01 10.87 24.26
CA ARG A 209 3.25 9.60 24.36
C ARG A 209 2.98 8.96 23.00
N ALA A 210 2.77 9.75 21.96
CA ALA A 210 2.55 9.20 20.62
C ALA A 210 3.82 8.59 20.03
N TYR A 211 4.96 9.27 20.22
CA TYR A 211 6.26 8.72 19.85
C TYR A 211 6.59 7.46 20.67
N SER A 212 6.26 7.46 21.98
CA SER A 212 6.45 6.27 22.80
C SER A 212 5.62 5.10 22.27
N ALA A 213 4.35 5.29 21.90
CA ALA A 213 3.53 4.18 21.40
C ALA A 213 3.97 3.63 20.03
N ILE A 214 4.59 4.47 19.19
CA ILE A 214 5.25 4.02 17.95
C ILE A 214 6.48 3.18 18.29
N SER A 215 7.33 3.66 19.20
CA SER A 215 8.49 2.91 19.70
C SER A 215 8.05 1.60 20.37
N ASP A 216 7.01 1.61 21.18
CA ASP A 216 6.45 0.46 21.87
C ASP A 216 5.94 -0.58 20.85
N SER A 217 5.39 -0.13 19.71
CA SER A 217 5.01 -1.01 18.61
C SER A 217 6.23 -1.69 17.97
N VAL A 218 7.33 -0.96 17.80
CA VAL A 218 8.60 -1.49 17.29
C VAL A 218 9.19 -2.50 18.27
N ASP A 219 9.27 -2.15 19.55
CA ASP A 219 9.78 -3.01 20.61
C ASP A 219 8.93 -4.28 20.74
N TRP A 220 7.60 -4.14 20.71
CA TRP A 220 6.68 -5.28 20.64
C TRP A 220 7.00 -6.20 19.47
N ALA A 221 7.28 -5.64 18.28
CA ALA A 221 7.60 -6.44 17.11
C ALA A 221 8.92 -7.20 17.32
N VAL A 222 9.98 -6.53 17.81
CA VAL A 222 11.28 -7.14 18.10
C VAL A 222 11.14 -8.30 19.08
N ASP A 223 10.39 -8.12 20.16
CA ASP A 223 10.20 -9.11 21.23
C ASP A 223 9.27 -10.27 20.82
N THR A 224 8.28 -10.00 19.97
CA THR A 224 7.19 -10.94 19.69
C THR A 224 7.33 -11.65 18.36
N LEU A 225 7.81 -10.98 17.31
CA LEU A 225 7.76 -11.48 15.94
C LEU A 225 9.04 -12.17 15.51
N TYR A 226 10.16 -11.96 16.21
CA TYR A 226 11.49 -12.42 15.79
C TYR A 226 12.08 -13.47 16.71
N THR A 227 13.11 -14.17 16.23
CA THR A 227 13.91 -15.12 17.02
C THR A 227 15.30 -14.61 17.36
N ASP A 228 15.73 -13.50 16.75
CA ASP A 228 17.12 -13.02 16.72
C ASP A 228 17.19 -11.48 16.65
N ASN A 229 16.42 -10.82 17.53
CA ASN A 229 16.44 -9.36 17.70
C ASN A 229 16.15 -8.61 16.40
N GLY A 230 15.01 -8.88 15.77
CA GLY A 230 14.54 -8.14 14.60
C GLY A 230 14.95 -8.69 13.23
N LYS A 231 15.77 -9.74 13.13
CA LYS A 231 16.33 -10.17 11.82
C LYS A 231 15.53 -11.27 11.12
N THR A 232 15.05 -12.25 11.86
CA THR A 232 14.41 -13.48 11.40
C THR A 232 13.07 -13.64 12.08
N PHE A 233 11.99 -13.59 11.28
CA PHE A 233 10.65 -13.82 11.79
C PHE A 233 10.48 -15.24 12.31
N GLN A 234 9.79 -15.36 13.44
CA GLN A 234 9.20 -16.62 13.88
C GLN A 234 8.31 -17.19 12.77
N SER A 235 8.45 -18.49 12.51
CA SER A 235 7.84 -19.12 11.32
C SER A 235 6.31 -19.03 11.30
N VAL A 236 5.67 -19.17 12.47
CA VAL A 236 4.20 -19.08 12.60
C VAL A 236 3.72 -17.66 12.32
N TRP A 237 4.34 -16.66 12.95
CA TRP A 237 4.04 -15.24 12.70
C TRP A 237 4.23 -14.87 11.23
N LYS A 238 5.35 -15.29 10.63
CA LYS A 238 5.61 -15.06 9.20
C LYS A 238 4.48 -15.63 8.34
N ALA A 239 4.06 -16.86 8.59
CA ALA A 239 3.01 -17.50 7.80
C ALA A 239 1.64 -16.79 7.95
N GLU A 240 1.30 -16.34 9.15
CA GLU A 240 0.05 -15.61 9.42
C GLU A 240 0.05 -14.22 8.78
N LEU A 241 1.16 -13.49 8.88
CA LEU A 241 1.34 -12.20 8.20
C LEU A 241 1.26 -12.36 6.68
N LEU A 242 1.92 -13.36 6.10
CA LEU A 242 1.82 -13.61 4.66
C LEU A 242 0.38 -13.92 4.22
N LYS A 243 -0.37 -14.69 5.02
CA LYS A 243 -1.81 -14.94 4.77
C LYS A 243 -2.59 -13.63 4.78
N LEU A 244 -2.40 -12.79 5.80
CA LEU A 244 -3.03 -11.47 5.87
C LEU A 244 -2.71 -10.62 4.64
N GLY A 245 -1.44 -10.53 4.26
CA GLY A 245 -0.98 -9.70 3.14
C GLY A 245 -1.58 -10.10 1.80
N SER A 246 -1.84 -11.40 1.63
CA SER A 246 -2.50 -11.95 0.44
C SER A 246 -4.03 -11.91 0.48
N HIS A 247 -4.64 -11.59 1.63
CA HIS A 247 -6.10 -11.66 1.78
C HIS A 247 -6.78 -10.46 1.09
N PRO A 248 -7.81 -10.66 0.24
CA PRO A 248 -8.43 -9.58 -0.53
C PRO A 248 -8.93 -8.40 0.31
N ASP A 249 -9.50 -8.66 1.50
CA ASP A 249 -9.91 -7.61 2.43
C ASP A 249 -8.75 -6.69 2.83
N TYR A 250 -7.58 -7.25 3.15
CA TYR A 250 -6.42 -6.47 3.55
C TYR A 250 -5.76 -5.79 2.34
N VAL A 251 -5.72 -6.46 1.18
CA VAL A 251 -5.29 -5.84 -0.09
C VAL A 251 -6.15 -4.61 -0.41
N SER A 252 -7.46 -4.67 -0.18
CA SER A 252 -8.38 -3.54 -0.37
C SER A 252 -8.01 -2.34 0.50
N LEU A 253 -7.56 -2.60 1.73
CA LEU A 253 -7.08 -1.54 2.64
C LEU A 253 -5.75 -0.94 2.18
N GLN A 254 -4.84 -1.74 1.64
CA GLN A 254 -3.59 -1.24 1.02
C GLN A 254 -3.89 -0.36 -0.20
N ILE A 255 -4.85 -0.74 -1.04
CA ILE A 255 -5.30 0.07 -2.19
C ILE A 255 -5.90 1.41 -1.70
N GLU A 256 -6.73 1.39 -0.64
CA GLU A 256 -7.26 2.62 -0.04
C GLU A 256 -6.13 3.53 0.47
N ALA A 257 -5.12 2.98 1.13
CA ALA A 257 -3.97 3.74 1.60
C ALA A 257 -3.17 4.35 0.44
N ALA A 258 -2.90 3.57 -0.61
CA ALA A 258 -2.23 4.06 -1.81
C ALA A 258 -2.98 5.23 -2.47
N GLN A 259 -4.31 5.12 -2.58
CA GLN A 259 -5.15 6.21 -3.10
C GLN A 259 -5.01 7.47 -2.24
N LYS A 260 -5.01 7.32 -0.91
CA LYS A 260 -4.83 8.46 0.00
C LYS A 260 -3.48 9.14 -0.17
N ILE A 261 -2.40 8.37 -0.28
CA ILE A 261 -1.06 8.92 -0.56
C ILE A 261 -1.06 9.70 -1.88
N HIS A 262 -1.66 9.13 -2.93
CA HIS A 262 -1.78 9.78 -4.23
C HIS A 262 -2.55 11.12 -4.15
N LEU A 263 -3.70 11.15 -3.48
CA LEU A 263 -4.51 12.37 -3.33
C LEU A 263 -3.74 13.48 -2.63
N LYS A 264 -2.93 13.14 -1.62
CA LYS A 264 -2.10 14.12 -0.89
C LYS A 264 -0.94 14.62 -1.74
N ALA A 265 -0.36 13.75 -2.56
CA ALA A 265 0.65 14.18 -3.52
C ALA A 265 0.07 15.17 -4.54
N LEU A 266 -1.18 14.97 -4.99
CA LEU A 266 -1.87 15.91 -5.87
C LEU A 266 -2.13 17.26 -5.20
N ASP A 267 -2.61 17.23 -3.95
CA ASP A 267 -2.84 18.43 -3.12
C ASP A 267 -1.55 19.25 -2.98
N TYR A 268 -0.46 18.59 -2.57
CA TYR A 268 0.86 19.19 -2.48
C TYR A 268 1.33 19.81 -3.81
N MET A 269 1.18 19.10 -4.93
CA MET A 269 1.55 19.65 -6.24
C MET A 269 0.68 20.83 -6.67
N SER A 270 -0.53 20.97 -6.13
CA SER A 270 -1.40 22.11 -6.42
C SER A 270 -0.98 23.37 -5.66
N ASP A 271 -0.44 23.21 -4.46
CA ASP A 271 0.06 24.30 -3.62
C ASP A 271 1.41 24.88 -4.10
N LEU A 272 2.13 24.14 -4.95
CA LEU A 272 3.39 24.59 -5.58
C LEU A 272 3.18 25.53 -6.78
N LYS A 273 1.94 25.83 -7.16
CA LYS A 273 1.60 26.70 -8.30
C LYS A 273 1.26 28.12 -7.86
#